data_AF-A0A965H3R8-F1
#
_entry.id   AF-A0A965H3R8-F1
#
_cell.length_a   1.000
_cell.length_b   1.000
_cell.length_c   1.000
_cell.angle_alpha   90.00
_cell.angle_beta   90.00
_cell.angle_gamma   90.00
#
_symmetry.space_group_name_H-M   'P 1'
#
loop_
_entity.id
_entity.type
_entity.pdbx_description
1 polymer ?
#
loop_
_entity_poly.entity_id
_entity_poly.type
_entity_poly.pdbx_seq_one_letter_code
_entity_poly.pdbx_strand_id
1 'polypeptide(L)' 'MDYYTTTENYTKTAAVRREFFRTARPTSTGVQVVGLLRKDALIEISAVAVLGSAASHA' A
#
# COMPACT_ATOMS: atom_id res chain seq x y z
N MET A 1 5.62 -1.98 1.82
CA MET A 1 5.51 -1.97 3.29
C MET A 1 4.30 -1.14 3.64
N ASP A 2 3.39 -1.72 4.42
CA ASP A 2 2.14 -1.11 4.83
C ASP A 2 2.28 -0.74 6.33
N TYR A 3 2.42 0.54 6.66
CA TYR A 3 2.48 1.02 8.04
C TYR A 3 1.12 1.55 8.47
N TYR A 4 0.47 0.93 9.45
CA TYR A 4 -0.89 1.26 9.87
C TYR A 4 -1.00 1.50 11.37
N THR A 5 -1.96 2.29 11.82
CA THR A 5 -2.10 2.66 13.25
C THR A 5 -3.08 1.78 14.02
N THR A 6 -4.02 1.12 13.32
CA THR A 6 -5.05 0.23 13.90
C THR A 6 -5.42 -0.89 12.93
N THR A 7 -5.89 -2.02 13.48
CA THR A 7 -6.36 -3.17 12.69
C THR A 7 -7.80 -3.05 12.19
N GLU A 8 -8.59 -2.11 12.72
CA GLU A 8 -10.04 -1.97 12.45
C GLU A 8 -10.40 -2.02 10.96
N ASN A 9 -9.61 -1.34 10.12
CA ASN A 9 -9.82 -1.28 8.68
C ASN A 9 -8.70 -1.94 7.86
N TYR A 10 -7.68 -2.50 8.50
CA TYR A 10 -6.49 -2.99 7.80
C TYR A 10 -6.82 -4.13 6.82
N THR A 11 -7.80 -4.98 7.14
CA THR A 11 -8.24 -6.08 6.26
C THR A 11 -8.82 -5.59 4.93
N LYS A 12 -9.34 -4.36 4.87
CA LYS A 12 -9.90 -3.74 3.65
C LYS A 12 -8.81 -3.37 2.63
N THR A 13 -7.56 -3.22 3.05
CA THR A 13 -6.42 -2.90 2.15
C THR A 13 -6.24 -3.95 1.05
N ALA A 14 -6.58 -5.21 1.32
CA ALA A 14 -6.50 -6.28 0.33
C ALA A 14 -7.50 -6.08 -0.83
N ALA A 15 -8.69 -5.52 -0.56
CA ALA A 15 -9.67 -5.21 -1.61
C ALA A 15 -9.16 -4.10 -2.53
N VAL A 16 -8.61 -3.03 -1.94
CA VAL A 16 -7.98 -1.93 -2.69
C VAL A 16 -6.83 -2.45 -3.56
N ARG A 17 -5.91 -3.27 -3.00
CA ARG A 17 -4.83 -3.88 -3.79
C ARG A 17 -5.34 -4.72 -4.97
N ARG A 18 -6.46 -5.43 -4.82
CA ARG A 18 -7.07 -6.20 -5.91
C ARG A 18 -7.65 -5.31 -7.00
N GLU A 19 -8.27 -4.19 -6.64
CA GLU A 19 -8.83 -3.22 -7.57
C GLU A 19 -7.74 -2.59 -8.45
N PHE A 20 -6.67 -2.09 -7.82
CA PHE A 20 -5.59 -1.36 -8.52
C PHE A 20 -4.63 -2.29 -9.27
N PHE A 21 -4.17 -3.37 -8.65
CA PHE A 21 -3.11 -4.23 -9.23
C PHE A 21 -3.63 -5.48 -9.93
N ARG A 22 -4.94 -5.77 -9.84
CA ARG A 22 -5.60 -6.94 -10.44
C ARG A 22 -4.88 -8.25 -10.12
N THR A 23 -4.11 -8.79 -11.07
CA THR A 23 -3.36 -10.05 -10.95
C THR A 23 -1.88 -9.85 -10.58
N ALA A 24 -1.27 -8.72 -10.94
CA ALA A 24 0.15 -8.42 -10.71
C ALA A 24 0.35 -7.66 -9.39
N ARG A 25 0.16 -8.36 -8.27
CA ARG A 25 0.19 -7.75 -6.92
C ARG A 25 1.62 -7.80 -6.37
N PRO A 26 2.20 -6.65 -5.96
CA PRO A 26 3.47 -6.66 -5.24
C PRO A 26 3.38 -7.47 -3.95
N THR A 27 4.50 -8.04 -3.54
CA THR A 27 4.65 -8.54 -2.17
C THR A 27 4.46 -7.39 -1.18
N SER A 28 3.87 -7.68 -0.03
CA SER A 28 3.71 -6.68 1.03
C SER A 28 3.88 -7.31 2.41
N THR A 29 4.33 -6.47 3.35
CA THR A 29 4.40 -6.75 4.78
C THR A 29 3.69 -5.60 5.49
N GLY A 30 2.78 -5.94 6.40
CA GLY A 30 2.08 -4.98 7.24
C GLY A 30 2.68 -4.91 8.63
N VAL A 31 2.90 -3.70 9.13
CA VAL A 31 3.41 -3.42 10.47
C VAL A 31 2.52 -2.39 11.14
N GLN A 32 2.02 -2.71 12.33
CA GLN A 32 1.31 -1.73 13.15
C GLN A 32 2.32 -0.80 13.81
N VAL A 33 2.10 0.51 13.69
CA VAL A 33 2.96 1.56 14.26
C VAL A 33 2.16 2.46 15.20
N VAL A 34 2.85 3.18 16.09
CA VAL A 34 2.21 4.07 17.08
C VAL A 34 1.69 5.37 16.47
N GLY A 35 2.16 5.75 15.28
CA GLY A 35 1.75 6.96 14.59
C GLY A 35 2.43 7.12 13.23
N LEU A 36 1.89 8.03 12.42
CA LEU A 36 2.39 8.41 11.10
C LEU A 36 2.70 9.91 11.08
N LEU A 37 3.53 10.36 10.12
CA LEU A 37 3.89 11.78 10.00
C LEU A 37 2.68 12.68 9.68
N ARG A 38 1.79 12.21 8.79
CA ARG A 38 0.51 12.88 8.52
C ARG A 38 -0.51 12.42 9.57
N LYS A 39 -0.91 13.34 10.45
CA LYS A 39 -1.74 13.05 11.64
C LYS A 39 -3.04 12.28 11.35
N ASP A 40 -3.69 12.59 10.23
CA ASP A 40 -4.98 11.98 9.87
C ASP A 40 -4.83 10.78 8.91
N ALA A 41 -3.59 10.39 8.57
CA ALA A 41 -3.37 9.22 7.76
C ALA A 41 -3.64 7.95 8.59
N LEU A 42 -4.38 7.01 7.99
CA LEU A 42 -4.66 5.71 8.60
C LEU A 42 -3.59 4.66 8.24
N ILE A 43 -2.91 4.88 7.11
CA ILE A 43 -1.90 3.99 6.54
C ILE A 43 -0.90 4.79 5.71
N GLU A 44 0.36 4.39 5.74
CA GLU A 44 1.41 4.84 4.83
C GLU A 44 1.94 3.65 4.02
N ILE A 45 2.10 3.83 2.71
CA ILE A 45 2.61 2.80 1.80
C ILE A 45 3.99 3.19 1.32
N SER A 46 4.99 2.39 1.67
CA SER A 46 6.33 2.47 1.08
C SER A 46 6.50 1.37 0.05
N ALA A 47 6.78 1.74 -1.20
CA ALA A 47 6.86 0.82 -2.34
C ALA A 47 8.23 0.92 -3.02
N VAL A 48 8.69 -0.21 -3.54
CA VAL A 48 9.84 -0.29 -4.45
C VAL A 48 9.31 -0.78 -5.79
N ALA A 49 9.67 -0.09 -6.86
CA ALA A 49 9.24 -0.42 -8.21
C ALA A 49 10.44 -0.51 -9.15
N VAL A 50 10.28 -1.29 -10.21
CA VAL A 50 11.21 -1.33 -11.35
C VAL A 50 10.67 -0.39 -12.42
N LEU A 51 11.53 0.47 -12.95
CA LEU A 51 11.21 1.25 -14.14
C LEU A 51 11.17 0.30 -15.34
N GLY A 52 9.99 0.10 -15.92
CA GLY A 52 9.85 -0.65 -17.16
C GLY A 52 10.52 0.08 -18.32
N SER A 53 10.92 -0.65 -19.37
CA SER A 53 11.28 -0.02 -20.65
C SER A 53 10.03 0.66 -21.20
N ALA A 54 10.00 1.99 -21.17
CA ALA A 54 8.91 2.89 -21.56
C ALA A 54 7.65 2.24 -22.15
N ALA A 55 6.59 2.17 -21.34
CA ALA A 55 5.24 2.27 -21.86
C ALA A 55 4.69 3.62 -21.41
N SER A 56 4.41 4.49 -22.39
CA SER A 56 3.69 5.75 -22.20
C SER A 56 2.43 5.48 -21.39
N HIS A 57 2.29 6.13 -20.24
CA HIS A 57 0.97 6.32 -19.65
C HIS A 57 0.33 7.44 -20.48
N ALA A 58 -0.43 7.04 -21.51
CA ALA A 58 -1.35 7.94 -22.20
C ALA A 58 -2.55 8.23 -21.29
#